data_AF-A0A8C9ZHZ3-F1
#
_entry.id   AF-A0A8C9ZHZ3-F1
#
_cell.length_a   1.000
_cell.length_b   1.000
_cell.length_c   1.000
_cell.angle_alpha   90.00
_cell.angle_beta   90.00
_cell.angle_gamma   90.00
#
_symmetry.space_group_name_H-M   'P 1'
#
loop_
_entity.id
_entity.type
_entity.pdbx_description
1 polymer ?
#
loop_
_entity_poly.entity_id
_entity_poly.type
_entity_poly.pdbx_seq_one_letter_code
_entity_poly.pdbx_strand_id
1 'polypeptide(L)'
;MTKNFLSKNEQLFMGQYLMSNNGKYKAIFQDDGNFVVYDCTCSPHKVMWATGTCGSDAVRVIMQADGNLVMYNNSIRALWSTGTDTKEECEKCRLVMTDSGKLEGTAESKRQNKKQ
;
A
#
# COMPACT_ATOMS: atom_id res chain seq x y z
N MET A 1 2.31 19.15 0.68
CA MET A 1 3.25 18.06 0.35
C MET A 1 2.44 16.80 0.10
N THR A 2 2.74 16.08 -0.98
CA THR A 2 2.08 14.81 -1.31
C THR A 2 2.57 13.71 -0.38
N LYS A 3 1.68 12.80 0.05
CA LYS A 3 2.04 11.70 0.94
C LYS A 3 2.83 10.62 0.17
N ASN A 4 3.92 10.11 0.72
CA ASN A 4 4.70 9.02 0.11
C ASN A 4 4.55 7.67 0.85
N PHE A 5 3.76 7.60 1.93
CA PHE A 5 3.54 6.37 2.69
C PHE A 5 2.10 6.22 3.22
N LEU A 6 1.70 4.99 3.55
CA LEU A 6 0.60 4.66 4.46
C LEU A 6 1.17 4.13 5.76
N SER A 7 0.66 4.61 6.89
CA SER A 7 0.92 4.05 8.22
C SER A 7 -0.09 2.96 8.56
N LYS A 8 0.16 2.26 9.67
CA LYS A 8 -0.78 1.35 10.30
C LYS A 8 -2.19 1.95 10.37
N ASN A 9 -3.15 1.16 9.89
CA ASN A 9 -4.59 1.45 9.80
C ASN A 9 -4.95 2.63 8.89
N GLU A 10 -3.98 3.20 8.18
CA GLU A 10 -4.27 4.17 7.14
C GLU A 10 -4.65 3.47 5.84
N GLN A 11 -5.47 4.17 5.06
CA GLN A 11 -6.11 3.62 3.89
C GLN A 11 -6.12 4.62 2.75
N LEU A 12 -6.11 4.11 1.52
CA LEU A 12 -6.39 4.85 0.30
C LEU A 12 -7.79 4.49 -0.20
N PHE A 13 -8.54 5.52 -0.55
CA PHE A 13 -9.77 5.42 -1.32
C PHE A 13 -9.49 5.67 -2.80
N MET A 14 -10.47 5.38 -3.66
CA MET A 14 -10.34 5.60 -5.11
C MET A 14 -9.87 7.02 -5.43
N GLY A 15 -9.01 7.13 -6.43
CA GLY A 15 -8.33 8.37 -6.84
C GLY A 15 -7.17 8.79 -5.94
N GLN A 16 -7.05 8.25 -4.71
CA GLN A 16 -5.95 8.59 -3.81
C GLN A 16 -4.67 7.84 -4.17
N TYR A 17 -3.54 8.48 -3.88
CA TYR A 17 -2.24 7.98 -4.27
C TYR A 17 -1.13 8.32 -3.28
N LEU A 18 -0.06 7.54 -3.36
CA LEU A 18 1.25 7.86 -2.81
C LEU A 18 2.17 8.32 -3.94
N MET A 19 2.98 9.33 -3.68
CA MET A 19 4.00 9.82 -4.62
C MET A 19 5.38 9.69 -3.98
N SER A 20 6.37 9.20 -4.70
CA SER A 20 7.76 9.22 -4.24
C SER A 20 8.23 10.65 -3.94
N ASN A 21 9.20 10.82 -3.06
CA ASN A 21 9.67 12.14 -2.66
C ASN A 21 10.32 12.90 -3.82
N ASN A 22 10.95 12.16 -4.75
CA ASN A 22 11.49 12.72 -5.99
C ASN A 22 10.42 13.01 -7.08
N GLY A 23 9.13 12.72 -6.82
CA GLY A 23 8.02 13.00 -7.73
C GLY A 23 7.93 12.12 -8.98
N LYS A 24 8.75 11.06 -9.07
CA LYS A 24 8.88 10.22 -10.27
C LYS A 24 7.96 9.00 -10.29
N TYR A 25 7.53 8.51 -9.13
CA TYR A 25 6.78 7.27 -9.02
C TYR A 25 5.50 7.45 -8.23
N LYS A 26 4.41 6.87 -8.73
CA LYS A 26 3.07 7.02 -8.15
C LYS A 26 2.41 5.68 -7.93
N ALA A 27 1.96 5.39 -6.71
CA ALA A 27 1.07 4.28 -6.42
C ALA A 27 -0.34 4.84 -6.23
N ILE A 28 -1.27 4.47 -7.09
CA ILE A 28 -2.64 5.02 -7.11
C ILE A 28 -3.65 3.89 -7.00
N PHE A 29 -4.67 4.08 -6.17
CA PHE A 29 -5.87 3.26 -6.21
C PHE A 29 -6.86 3.90 -7.19
N GLN A 30 -6.99 3.31 -8.36
CA GLN A 30 -7.75 3.86 -9.47
C GLN A 30 -9.25 3.63 -9.30
N ASP A 31 -10.07 4.43 -10.00
CA ASP A 31 -11.53 4.35 -9.93
C ASP A 31 -12.10 3.06 -10.52
N ASP A 32 -11.28 2.31 -11.26
CA ASP A 32 -11.62 0.99 -11.81
C ASP A 32 -11.41 -0.16 -10.80
N GLY A 33 -11.01 0.16 -9.56
CA GLY A 33 -10.74 -0.84 -8.52
C GLY A 33 -9.35 -1.46 -8.60
N ASN A 34 -8.45 -0.97 -9.46
CA ASN A 34 -7.07 -1.44 -9.57
C ASN A 34 -6.11 -0.58 -8.73
N PHE A 35 -5.21 -1.22 -7.98
CA PHE A 35 -4.09 -0.54 -7.33
C PHE A 35 -2.82 -0.71 -8.17
N VAL A 36 -2.24 0.41 -8.63
CA VAL A 36 -1.22 0.42 -9.69
C VAL A 36 -0.04 1.33 -9.33
N VAL A 37 1.17 0.86 -9.62
CA VAL A 37 2.41 1.63 -9.56
C VAL A 37 2.83 2.08 -10.96
N TYR A 38 3.02 3.39 -11.11
CA TYR A 38 3.49 4.02 -12.33
C TYR A 38 4.87 4.63 -12.17
N ASP A 39 5.66 4.55 -13.23
CA ASP A 39 6.77 5.46 -13.53
C ASP A 39 6.21 6.66 -14.31
N CYS A 40 6.24 7.83 -13.68
CA CYS A 40 5.72 9.09 -14.20
C CYS A 40 6.79 9.93 -14.91
N THR A 41 7.99 9.39 -15.16
CA THR A 41 9.08 10.12 -15.82
C THR A 41 8.96 10.18 -17.35
N CYS A 42 8.07 9.36 -17.93
CA CYS A 42 7.82 9.28 -19.37
C CYS A 42 6.35 9.54 -19.70
N SER A 43 6.06 9.90 -20.96
CA SER A 43 4.70 10.08 -21.46
C SER A 43 4.46 9.14 -22.64
N PRO A 44 3.46 8.22 -22.58
CA PRO A 44 2.57 7.99 -21.44
C PRO A 44 3.32 7.40 -20.23
N HIS A 45 2.79 7.60 -19.02
CA HIS A 45 3.34 6.97 -17.81
C HIS A 45 3.40 5.44 -17.99
N LYS A 46 4.48 4.83 -17.52
CA LYS A 46 4.70 3.39 -17.65
C LYS A 46 4.17 2.64 -16.43
N VAL A 47 3.37 1.60 -16.64
CA VAL A 47 2.95 0.68 -15.57
C VAL A 47 4.16 -0.16 -15.15
N MET A 48 4.51 -0.10 -13.87
CA MET A 48 5.59 -0.89 -13.27
C MET A 48 5.06 -2.14 -12.58
N TRP A 49 3.90 -2.02 -11.92
CA TRP A 49 3.23 -3.12 -11.23
C TRP A 49 1.74 -2.81 -11.03
N ALA A 50 0.90 -3.85 -10.96
CA ALA A 50 -0.52 -3.72 -10.65
C ALA A 50 -1.04 -4.94 -9.89
N THR A 51 -2.07 -4.72 -9.08
CA THR A 51 -2.81 -5.80 -8.37
C THR A 51 -3.63 -6.68 -9.31
N GLY A 52 -4.06 -6.15 -10.46
CA GLY A 52 -4.90 -6.89 -11.40
C GLY A 52 -6.36 -7.01 -10.96
N THR A 53 -6.82 -6.10 -10.11
CA THR A 53 -8.18 -6.07 -9.55
C THR A 53 -9.11 -5.11 -10.30
N CYS A 54 -8.81 -4.77 -11.56
CA CYS A 54 -9.66 -3.92 -12.38
C CYS A 54 -11.06 -4.55 -12.56
N GLY A 55 -12.09 -3.72 -12.47
CA GLY A 55 -13.49 -4.16 -12.48
C GLY A 55 -13.96 -4.82 -11.18
N SER A 56 -13.14 -4.86 -10.14
CA SER A 56 -13.57 -5.34 -8.82
C SER A 56 -14.40 -4.30 -8.08
N ASP A 57 -15.10 -4.75 -7.03
CA ASP A 57 -15.86 -3.89 -6.12
C ASP A 57 -15.01 -3.38 -4.93
N ALA A 58 -13.68 -3.36 -5.08
CA ALA A 58 -12.77 -2.81 -4.07
C ALA A 58 -13.08 -1.33 -3.83
N VAL A 59 -13.12 -0.89 -2.57
CA VAL A 59 -13.39 0.52 -2.21
C VAL A 59 -12.26 1.13 -1.39
N ARG A 60 -11.34 0.32 -0.87
CA ARG A 60 -10.18 0.80 -0.12
C ARG A 60 -9.01 -0.16 -0.19
N VAL A 61 -7.80 0.41 -0.09
CA VAL A 61 -6.54 -0.29 0.19
C VAL A 61 -6.09 0.12 1.59
N ILE A 62 -5.83 -0.81 2.51
CA ILE A 62 -5.45 -0.52 3.90
C ILE A 62 -4.15 -1.21 4.29
N MET A 63 -3.24 -0.49 4.95
CA MET A 63 -2.08 -1.06 5.61
C MET A 63 -2.48 -1.50 7.02
N GLN A 64 -2.72 -2.79 7.23
CA GLN A 64 -3.24 -3.32 8.48
C GLN A 64 -2.17 -3.37 9.58
N ALA A 65 -2.65 -3.50 10.82
CA ALA A 65 -1.83 -3.57 12.03
C ALA A 65 -0.96 -4.82 12.13
N ASP A 66 -1.25 -5.86 11.35
CA ASP A 66 -0.50 -7.11 11.28
C ASP A 66 0.63 -7.07 10.23
N GLY A 67 0.73 -6.01 9.43
CA GLY A 67 1.69 -5.92 8.33
C GLY A 67 1.16 -6.33 6.97
N ASN A 68 -0.13 -6.65 6.85
CA ASN A 68 -0.75 -6.98 5.58
C ASN A 68 -1.27 -5.72 4.88
N LEU A 69 -1.05 -5.63 3.56
CA LEU A 69 -1.71 -4.64 2.72
C LEU A 69 -2.89 -5.31 2.03
N VAL A 70 -4.11 -4.86 2.31
CA VAL A 70 -5.34 -5.56 1.88
C VAL A 70 -6.29 -4.62 1.17
N MET A 71 -6.93 -5.13 0.12
CA MET A 71 -8.02 -4.46 -0.58
C MET A 71 -9.36 -5.04 -0.15
N TYR A 72 -10.29 -4.17 0.26
CA TYR A 72 -11.62 -4.57 0.72
C TYR A 72 -12.72 -3.89 -0.09
N ASN A 73 -13.84 -4.58 -0.23
CA ASN A 73 -15.10 -3.98 -0.68
C ASN A 73 -15.94 -3.42 0.50
N ASN A 74 -17.12 -2.89 0.18
CA ASN A 74 -18.08 -2.37 1.18
C ASN A 74 -18.60 -3.45 2.16
N SER A 75 -18.62 -4.71 1.74
CA SER A 75 -19.03 -5.85 2.58
C SER A 75 -17.88 -6.39 3.45
N ILE A 76 -16.73 -5.72 3.51
CA ILE A 76 -15.54 -6.13 4.29
C ILE A 76 -14.98 -7.49 3.81
N ARG A 77 -15.26 -7.87 2.55
CA ARG A 77 -14.62 -9.02 1.91
C ARG A 77 -13.24 -8.60 1.38
N ALA A 78 -12.20 -9.32 1.77
CA ALA A 78 -10.87 -9.14 1.20
C ALA A 78 -10.88 -9.64 -0.25
N LEU A 79 -10.46 -8.80 -1.18
CA LEU A 79 -10.39 -9.11 -2.61
C LEU A 79 -8.97 -9.42 -3.06
N TRP A 80 -8.00 -8.80 -2.40
CA TRP A 80 -6.58 -8.98 -2.66
C TRP A 80 -5.78 -8.66 -1.39
N SER A 81 -4.65 -9.34 -1.20
CA SER A 81 -3.72 -9.08 -0.10
C SER A 81 -2.27 -9.37 -0.50
N THR A 82 -1.31 -8.70 0.13
CA THR A 82 0.12 -9.06 0.00
C THR A 82 0.46 -10.39 0.67
N GLY A 83 -0.32 -10.84 1.66
CA GLY A 83 -0.02 -12.05 2.43
C GLY A 83 1.21 -11.88 3.32
N THR A 84 1.41 -10.66 3.82
CA THR A 84 2.55 -10.27 4.67
C THR A 84 2.15 -10.06 6.13
N ASP A 85 1.00 -10.61 6.54
CA ASP A 85 0.56 -10.60 7.93
C ASP A 85 1.55 -11.34 8.83
N THR A 86 1.67 -10.83 10.06
CA THR A 86 2.49 -11.42 11.12
C THR A 86 1.62 -11.75 12.33
N LYS A 87 2.06 -12.70 13.16
CA LYS A 87 1.32 -13.09 14.37
C LYS A 87 1.35 -12.02 15.47
N GLU A 88 2.22 -11.02 15.34
CA GLU A 88 2.41 -9.96 16.31
C GLU A 88 1.82 -8.67 15.77
N GLU A 89 1.32 -7.81 16.65
CA GLU A 89 0.93 -6.47 16.22
C GLU A 89 2.20 -5.71 15.79
N CYS A 90 2.19 -5.25 14.55
CA CYS A 90 3.22 -4.41 14.00
C CYS A 90 3.02 -2.98 14.47
N GLU A 91 3.87 -2.50 15.37
CA GLU A 91 3.70 -1.15 15.93
C GLU A 91 4.00 -0.05 14.91
N LYS A 92 5.00 -0.26 14.05
CA LYS A 92 5.35 0.66 12.97
C LYS A 92 5.22 0.02 11.61
N CYS A 93 4.01 -0.40 11.27
CA CYS A 93 3.73 -0.86 9.92
C CYS A 93 3.53 0.31 8.97
N ARG A 94 4.30 0.33 7.89
CA ARG A 94 4.17 1.33 6.84
C ARG A 94 4.33 0.70 5.47
N LEU A 95 3.56 1.19 4.51
CA LEU A 95 3.81 1.00 3.08
C LEU A 95 4.42 2.29 2.54
N VAL A 96 5.59 2.24 1.91
CA VAL A 96 6.28 3.43 1.39
C VAL A 96 6.45 3.30 -0.12
N MET A 97 6.10 4.37 -0.85
CA MET A 97 6.54 4.56 -2.24
C MET A 97 7.96 5.15 -2.20
N THR A 98 8.94 4.34 -2.60
CA THR A 98 10.35 4.72 -2.57
C THR A 98 10.75 5.53 -3.80
N ASP A 99 11.84 6.27 -3.70
CA ASP A 99 12.42 7.02 -4.82
C ASP A 99 13.02 6.13 -5.92
N SER A 100 13.08 4.81 -5.70
CA SER A 100 13.47 3.80 -6.71
C SER A 100 12.28 3.14 -7.41
N GLY A 101 11.05 3.59 -7.12
CA GLY A 101 9.84 3.08 -7.78
C GLY A 101 9.33 1.76 -7.23
N LYS A 102 9.64 1.44 -5.97
CA LYS A 102 9.13 0.25 -5.27
C LYS A 102 8.12 0.65 -4.21
N LEU A 103 7.15 -0.24 -3.99
CA LEU A 103 6.33 -0.25 -2.79
C LEU A 103 6.98 -1.19 -1.77
N GLU A 104 7.45 -0.63 -0.65
CA GLU A 104 8.12 -1.40 0.40
C GLU A 104 7.28 -1.35 1.68
N GLY A 105 6.95 -2.53 2.19
CA GLY A 105 6.39 -2.70 3.52
C GLY A 105 7.51 -2.70 4.56
N THR A 106 7.42 -1.83 5.57
CA THR A 106 8.29 -1.87 6.74
C THR A 106 7.47 -2.23 7.96
N ALA A 107 8.01 -3.14 8.77
CA ALA A 107 7.41 -3.62 10.00
C ALA A 107 8.47 -3.67 11.11
N GLU A 108 8.22 -2.95 12.21
CA GLU A 108 9.00 -3.08 13.44
C GLU A 108 8.08 -3.62 14.54
N SER A 109 8.46 -4.76 15.13
CA SER A 109 7.82 -5.31 16.34
C SER A 109 8.61 -4.95 17.59
N LYS A 110 7.93 -4.89 18.75
CA LYS A 110 8.60 -4.68 20.04
C LYS A 110 9.49 -5.89 20.33
N ARG A 111 10.81 -5.68 20.41
CA ARG A 111 11.71 -6.69 21.02
C ARG A 111 11.24 -6.94 22.45
N GLN A 112 10.77 -8.15 22.74
CA GLN A 112 10.55 -8.58 24.11
C GLN A 112 11.91 -8.62 24.83
N ASN A 113 12.16 -7.66 25.71
CA ASN A 113 13.23 -7.79 26.71
C ASN A 113 12.84 -8.92 27.66
N LYS A 114 13.19 -10.17 27.33
CA LYS A 114 13.28 -11.25 28.32
C LYS A 114 14.39 -10.88 29.29
N LYS A 115 14.03 -10.25 30.41
CA LYS A 115 14.88 -10.29 31.60
C LYS A 115 14.93 -11.74 32.06
N GLN A 116 16.14 -12.32 32.07
CA GLN A 116 16.46 -13.48 32.91
C GLN A 116 16.39 -13.07 34.38
#